data_AF-A0A420VHK8-F1
#
_entry.id   AF-A0A420VHK8-F1
#
_cell.length_a   1.000
_cell.length_b   1.000
_cell.length_c   1.000
_cell.angle_alpha   90.00
_cell.angle_beta   90.00
_cell.angle_gamma   90.00
#
_symmetry.space_group_name_H-M   'P 1'
#
loop_
_entity.id
_entity.type
_entity.pdbx_description
1 polymer ?
#
loop_
_entity_poly.entity_id
_entity_poly.type
_entity_poly.pdbx_seq_one_letter_code
_entity_poly.pdbx_strand_id
1 'polypeptide(L)'
;MSLGKNNLFGFGAFDAAPYIAAYRFPSVDEAIYYIAQELKATYLNEKNWKFKGPYLGYKAVTEKKKIRIDSLSTGMNFYYASDPQWGIKIATHMQNILAYKASDYSDVDPNLNVPDRPAIPAGSDVFPPGILAVANSDLTLFPSKKIDAKNQLTIKKGTTFYLLEKTNDYWVKLKYNNKEYWTNSIKFESYRNYISVKNLGRVTATALNIRAGASTNHPIIGSLKQNEYIRSPSIPPEKSPKSGNWYQIVLAGGKKGWVSGDYVKLELQ
;
A
#
# COMPACT_ATOMS: atom_id res chain seq x y z
N MET A 1 4.47 -5.48 -0.93
CA MET A 1 3.94 -4.40 -1.80
C MET A 1 4.30 -4.68 -3.25
N SER A 2 5.59 -4.70 -3.60
CA SER A 2 6.11 -5.03 -4.94
C SER A 2 5.39 -6.20 -5.63
N LEU A 3 5.42 -7.40 -5.05
CA LEU A 3 4.84 -8.61 -5.67
C LEU A 3 3.30 -8.67 -5.61
N GLY A 4 2.68 -8.05 -4.60
CA GLY A 4 1.23 -8.16 -4.37
C GLY A 4 0.40 -7.09 -5.06
N LYS A 5 1.04 -5.97 -5.46
CA LYS A 5 0.39 -4.77 -6.00
C LYS A 5 1.06 -4.23 -7.26
N ASN A 6 2.09 -4.92 -7.77
CA ASN A 6 2.97 -4.43 -8.84
C ASN A 6 3.56 -3.04 -8.54
N ASN A 7 3.69 -2.69 -7.27
CA ASN A 7 4.12 -1.37 -6.82
C ASN A 7 5.55 -1.47 -6.27
N LEU A 8 6.52 -1.33 -7.17
CA LEU A 8 7.95 -1.49 -6.86
C LEU A 8 8.46 -0.41 -5.89
N PHE A 9 7.85 0.77 -5.89
CA PHE A 9 8.38 1.96 -5.24
C PHE A 9 7.54 2.44 -4.04
N GLY A 10 6.52 1.66 -3.65
CA GLY A 10 5.69 1.97 -2.49
C GLY A 10 4.80 3.21 -2.66
N PHE A 11 4.43 3.59 -3.89
CA PHE A 11 3.57 4.75 -4.11
C PHE A 11 2.22 4.61 -3.39
N GLY A 12 1.77 5.69 -2.75
CA GLY A 12 0.55 5.71 -1.96
C GLY A 12 0.61 4.91 -0.65
N ALA A 13 1.77 4.39 -0.26
CA ALA A 13 1.94 3.73 1.04
C ALA A 13 2.02 4.77 2.16
N PHE A 14 1.43 4.43 3.30
CA PHE A 14 1.57 5.19 4.54
C PHE A 14 2.07 4.28 5.65
N ASP A 15 2.87 4.80 6.58
CA ASP A 15 3.43 4.02 7.69
C ASP A 15 2.36 3.30 8.52
N ALA A 16 1.20 3.93 8.71
CA ALA A 16 0.08 3.34 9.42
C ALA A 16 -0.49 2.11 8.68
N ALA A 17 -0.58 2.15 7.35
CA ALA A 17 -1.21 1.11 6.54
C ALA A 17 -0.40 0.82 5.27
N PRO A 18 0.85 0.34 5.38
CA PRO A 18 1.80 0.39 4.27
C PRO A 18 1.35 -0.47 3.11
N TYR A 19 0.79 -1.66 3.38
CA TYR A 19 0.29 -2.51 2.31
C TYR A 19 -1.05 -2.01 1.75
N ILE A 20 -2.07 -1.78 2.58
CA ILE A 20 -3.42 -1.44 2.10
C ILE A 20 -3.50 -0.05 1.47
N ALA A 21 -2.82 0.95 2.04
CA ALA A 21 -2.85 2.29 1.47
C ALA A 21 -2.22 2.32 0.07
N ALA A 22 -1.11 1.58 -0.11
CA ALA A 22 -0.33 1.57 -1.34
C ALA A 22 -1.16 1.34 -2.59
N TYR A 23 -0.76 2.01 -3.66
CA TYR A 23 -1.41 1.86 -4.96
C TYR A 23 -1.19 0.45 -5.49
N ARG A 24 -2.23 -0.07 -6.15
CA ARG A 24 -2.16 -1.26 -6.99
C ARG A 24 -2.03 -0.83 -8.45
N PHE A 25 -1.01 -1.32 -9.11
CA PHE A 25 -0.80 -1.14 -10.54
C PHE A 25 -1.25 -2.39 -11.32
N PRO A 26 -1.75 -2.24 -12.55
CA PRO A 26 -2.12 -3.37 -13.41
C PRO A 26 -0.93 -4.30 -13.68
N SER A 27 0.26 -3.74 -13.89
CA SER A 27 1.51 -4.46 -14.14
C SER A 27 2.70 -3.72 -13.53
N VAL A 28 3.85 -4.38 -13.51
CA VAL A 28 5.11 -3.76 -13.11
C VAL A 28 5.50 -2.64 -14.08
N ASP A 29 5.28 -2.83 -15.38
CA ASP A 29 5.59 -1.85 -16.42
C ASP A 29 4.78 -0.56 -16.22
N GLU A 30 3.49 -0.67 -15.92
CA GLU A 30 2.64 0.48 -15.61
C GLU A 30 3.14 1.26 -14.39
N ALA A 31 3.67 0.56 -13.37
CA ALA A 31 4.29 1.22 -12.23
C ALA A 31 5.59 1.94 -12.61
N ILE A 32 6.40 1.35 -13.50
CA ILE A 32 7.63 1.99 -14.01
C ILE A 32 7.28 3.24 -14.82
N TYR A 33 6.33 3.17 -15.75
CA TYR A 33 5.90 4.30 -16.57
C TYR A 33 5.30 5.43 -15.73
N TYR A 34 4.42 5.09 -14.77
CA TYR A 34 3.85 6.06 -13.84
C TYR A 34 4.95 6.87 -13.13
N ILE A 35 6.02 6.20 -12.71
CA ILE A 35 7.07 6.83 -11.92
C ILE A 35 8.03 7.61 -12.79
N ALA A 36 8.34 7.11 -13.98
CA ALA A 36 9.07 7.89 -14.98
C ALA A 36 8.36 9.21 -15.28
N GLN A 37 7.02 9.17 -15.47
CA GLN A 37 6.22 10.38 -15.68
C GLN A 37 6.21 11.29 -14.45
N GLU A 38 6.01 10.75 -13.23
CA GLU A 38 6.06 11.54 -11.99
C GLU A 38 7.43 12.22 -11.81
N LEU A 39 8.53 11.51 -12.07
CA LEU A 39 9.89 12.08 -11.98
C LEU A 39 10.10 13.18 -13.02
N LYS A 40 9.66 12.97 -14.27
CA LYS A 40 9.80 13.97 -15.34
C LYS A 40 8.95 15.21 -15.11
N ALA A 41 7.72 15.04 -14.62
CA ALA A 41 6.81 16.14 -14.29
C ALA A 41 7.27 16.94 -13.04
N THR A 42 8.08 16.33 -12.17
CA THR A 42 8.46 16.91 -10.87
C THR A 42 9.97 17.10 -10.71
N TYR A 43 10.72 16.08 -10.33
CA TYR A 43 12.15 16.18 -9.98
C TYR A 43 13.05 16.60 -11.14
N LEU A 44 12.64 16.38 -12.39
CA LEU A 44 13.38 16.76 -13.60
C LEU A 44 12.73 17.93 -14.36
N ASN A 45 11.83 18.67 -13.70
CA ASN A 45 11.16 19.84 -14.24
C ASN A 45 11.64 21.11 -13.51
N GLU A 46 12.40 21.97 -14.18
CA GLU A 46 12.99 23.18 -13.61
C GLU A 46 11.96 24.15 -12.97
N LYS A 47 10.71 24.09 -13.40
CA LYS A 47 9.62 24.91 -12.87
C LYS A 47 9.00 24.33 -11.58
N ASN A 48 9.32 23.09 -11.23
CA ASN A 48 8.77 22.42 -10.05
C ASN A 48 9.65 22.68 -8.82
N TRP A 49 9.04 22.92 -7.67
CA TRP A 49 9.77 23.17 -6.42
C TRP A 49 10.67 22.01 -5.97
N LYS A 50 10.37 20.77 -6.41
CA LYS A 50 11.21 19.58 -6.13
C LYS A 50 12.50 19.55 -6.95
N PHE A 51 12.62 20.38 -7.98
CA PHE A 51 13.81 20.45 -8.81
C PHE A 51 14.96 21.09 -8.06
N LYS A 52 16.04 20.33 -7.90
CA LYS A 52 17.30 20.76 -7.29
C LYS A 52 18.52 20.32 -8.12
N GLY A 53 18.30 20.07 -9.40
CA GLY A 53 19.31 19.58 -10.36
C GLY A 53 18.86 18.30 -11.06
N PRO A 54 19.22 18.11 -12.34
CA PRO A 54 18.75 16.98 -13.18
C PRO A 54 19.53 15.67 -12.93
N TYR A 55 20.29 15.58 -11.85
CA TYR A 55 21.20 14.48 -11.55
C TYR A 55 20.86 13.81 -10.21
N LEU A 56 21.40 12.60 -10.02
CA LEU A 56 21.37 11.94 -8.72
C LEU A 56 22.03 12.83 -7.67
N GLY A 57 21.31 13.05 -6.58
CA GLY A 57 21.69 13.99 -5.54
C GLY A 57 22.53 13.38 -4.42
N TYR A 58 22.96 14.25 -3.51
CA TYR A 58 23.52 13.87 -2.22
C TYR A 58 23.02 14.82 -1.13
N LYS A 59 23.13 14.37 0.12
CA LYS A 59 22.70 15.14 1.29
C LYS A 59 23.90 15.35 2.21
N ALA A 60 24.38 16.59 2.28
CA ALA A 60 25.29 16.99 3.34
C ALA A 60 24.53 17.13 4.65
N VAL A 61 25.13 16.66 5.76
CA VAL A 61 24.51 16.74 7.08
C VAL A 61 25.48 17.23 8.15
N THR A 62 24.95 17.83 9.20
CA THR A 62 25.71 18.12 10.41
C THR A 62 26.07 16.82 11.16
N GLU A 63 27.28 16.75 11.72
CA GLU A 63 27.80 15.54 12.38
C GLU A 63 26.92 15.04 13.53
N LYS A 64 26.39 15.96 14.35
CA LYS A 64 25.73 15.60 15.62
C LYS A 64 24.24 15.24 15.48
N LYS A 65 23.53 15.81 14.51
CA LYS A 65 22.06 15.64 14.39
C LYS A 65 21.61 15.12 13.03
N LYS A 66 22.55 14.87 12.12
CA LYS A 66 22.28 14.50 10.73
C LYS A 66 21.26 15.42 10.03
N ILE A 67 21.20 16.69 10.45
CA ILE A 67 20.33 17.71 9.87
C ILE A 67 20.95 18.13 8.54
N ARG A 68 20.13 18.25 7.50
CA ARG A 68 20.55 18.67 6.16
C ARG A 68 21.17 20.06 6.19
N ILE A 69 22.25 20.23 5.43
CA ILE A 69 22.83 21.54 5.12
C ILE A 69 22.45 21.85 3.67
N ASP A 70 21.46 22.72 3.49
CA ASP A 70 20.84 22.97 2.18
C ASP A 70 21.82 23.52 1.14
N SER A 71 22.70 24.44 1.54
CA SER A 71 23.74 25.03 0.67
C SER A 71 24.79 24.02 0.18
N LEU A 72 24.88 22.87 0.83
CA LEU A 72 25.82 21.78 0.51
C LEU A 72 25.09 20.52 0.05
N SER A 73 23.79 20.59 -0.24
CA SER A 73 23.00 19.48 -0.74
C SER A 73 22.49 19.81 -2.14
N THR A 74 22.25 18.80 -2.97
CA THR A 74 21.79 19.05 -4.35
C THR A 74 21.18 17.78 -4.98
N GLY A 75 20.56 17.94 -6.15
CA GLY A 75 20.06 16.90 -7.03
C GLY A 75 18.69 16.35 -6.64
N MET A 76 18.29 15.27 -7.31
CA MET A 76 17.03 14.60 -7.05
C MET A 76 16.88 14.19 -5.57
N ASN A 77 15.65 13.94 -5.13
CA ASN A 77 15.37 13.52 -3.74
C ASN A 77 15.95 14.47 -2.66
N PHE A 78 16.22 15.73 -3.01
CA PHE A 78 16.79 16.73 -2.11
C PHE A 78 16.01 16.86 -0.81
N TYR A 79 14.69 16.73 -0.78
CA TYR A 79 13.93 16.89 0.47
C TYR A 79 13.83 15.61 1.29
N TYR A 80 13.79 14.44 0.63
CA TYR A 80 13.34 13.19 1.26
C TYR A 80 14.43 12.12 1.40
N ALA A 81 15.64 12.36 0.88
CA ALA A 81 16.76 11.44 1.12
C ALA A 81 17.09 11.35 2.62
N SER A 82 16.89 10.15 3.20
CA SER A 82 17.37 9.85 4.56
C SER A 82 18.86 9.53 4.58
N ASP A 83 19.35 8.85 3.53
CA ASP A 83 20.75 8.46 3.37
C ASP A 83 21.56 9.55 2.65
N PRO A 84 22.64 10.09 3.27
CA PRO A 84 23.57 11.03 2.64
C PRO A 84 24.11 10.59 1.27
N GLN A 85 24.32 9.28 1.11
CA GLN A 85 24.98 8.65 -0.03
C GLN A 85 23.99 7.94 -0.97
N TRP A 86 22.70 8.28 -0.92
CA TRP A 86 21.68 7.61 -1.73
C TRP A 86 22.00 7.66 -3.24
N GLY A 87 22.45 8.81 -3.77
CA GLY A 87 22.75 8.98 -5.19
C GLY A 87 23.94 8.15 -5.64
N ILE A 88 25.03 8.10 -4.86
CA ILE A 88 26.20 7.28 -5.21
C ILE A 88 25.90 5.78 -5.15
N LYS A 89 25.02 5.35 -4.23
CA LYS A 89 24.55 3.96 -4.17
C LYS A 89 23.77 3.58 -5.41
N ILE A 90 22.85 4.44 -5.87
CA ILE A 90 22.12 4.20 -7.12
C ILE A 90 23.08 4.19 -8.31
N ALA A 91 24.00 5.16 -8.41
CA ALA A 91 24.98 5.21 -9.50
C ALA A 91 25.84 3.93 -9.55
N THR A 92 26.24 3.41 -8.38
CA THR A 92 26.99 2.14 -8.27
C THR A 92 26.18 0.95 -8.79
N HIS A 93 24.89 0.87 -8.44
CA HIS A 93 24.02 -0.19 -8.98
C HIS A 93 23.84 -0.06 -10.49
N MET A 94 23.62 1.15 -11.01
CA MET A 94 23.49 1.39 -12.45
C MET A 94 24.76 0.99 -13.20
N GLN A 95 25.93 1.37 -12.69
CA GLN A 95 27.24 1.00 -13.26
C GLN A 95 27.43 -0.52 -13.36
N ASN A 96 26.92 -1.28 -12.38
CA ASN A 96 26.99 -2.74 -12.38
C ASN A 96 26.00 -3.40 -13.34
N ILE A 97 24.89 -2.73 -13.67
CA ILE A 97 23.88 -3.23 -14.63
C ILE A 97 24.33 -2.93 -16.06
N LEU A 98 24.69 -1.67 -16.32
CA LEU A 98 25.19 -1.20 -17.61
C LEU A 98 26.22 -0.10 -17.33
N ALA A 99 27.49 -0.43 -17.58
CA ALA A 99 28.59 0.50 -17.35
C ALA A 99 28.42 1.77 -18.19
N TYR A 100 28.56 2.93 -17.54
CA TYR A 100 28.49 4.22 -18.23
C TYR A 100 29.58 4.33 -19.29
N LYS A 101 29.21 4.82 -20.48
CA LYS A 101 30.12 5.18 -21.56
C LYS A 101 29.71 6.54 -22.10
N ALA A 102 30.62 7.51 -22.05
CA ALA A 102 30.33 8.87 -22.51
C ALA A 102 29.92 8.92 -24.00
N SER A 103 30.47 8.02 -24.82
CA SER A 103 30.12 7.89 -26.25
C SER A 103 28.65 7.57 -26.51
N ASP A 104 27.96 6.93 -25.56
CA ASP A 104 26.56 6.56 -25.74
C ASP A 104 25.63 7.79 -25.67
N TYR A 105 26.17 8.95 -25.27
CA TYR A 105 25.42 10.18 -25.01
C TYR A 105 25.99 11.40 -25.75
N SER A 106 27.05 11.27 -26.54
CA SER A 106 27.71 12.40 -27.21
C SER A 106 26.83 13.10 -28.24
N ASP A 107 25.93 12.35 -28.88
CA ASP A 107 25.09 12.80 -30.01
C ASP A 107 23.60 12.63 -29.72
N VAL A 108 23.22 12.60 -28.44
CA VAL A 108 21.82 12.41 -28.02
C VAL A 108 21.24 13.74 -27.54
N ASP A 109 20.19 14.20 -28.21
CA ASP A 109 19.46 15.37 -27.77
C ASP A 109 18.64 15.07 -26.50
N PRO A 110 18.70 15.93 -25.47
CA PRO A 110 17.90 15.74 -24.27
C PRO A 110 16.41 15.93 -24.61
N ASN A 111 15.58 15.00 -24.16
CA ASN A 111 14.14 15.19 -24.23
C ASN A 111 13.70 16.31 -23.27
N LEU A 112 13.37 17.48 -23.82
CA LEU A 112 12.93 18.66 -23.07
C LEU A 112 11.42 18.67 -22.79
N ASN A 113 10.66 17.69 -23.29
CA ASN A 113 9.23 17.62 -23.05
C ASN A 113 8.97 17.28 -21.57
N VAL A 114 8.20 18.15 -20.92
CA VAL A 114 7.73 17.95 -19.54
C VAL A 114 6.27 17.52 -19.61
N PRO A 115 5.93 16.27 -19.25
CA PRO A 115 4.56 15.81 -19.23
C PRO A 115 3.83 16.38 -18.01
N ASP A 116 2.49 16.35 -18.06
CA ASP A 116 1.68 16.54 -16.86
C ASP A 116 1.96 15.46 -15.83
N ARG A 117 1.69 15.78 -14.56
CA ARG A 117 1.77 14.81 -13.48
C ARG A 117 0.77 13.67 -13.73
N PRO A 118 1.16 12.40 -13.59
CA PRO A 118 0.25 11.29 -13.85
C PRO A 118 -0.92 11.29 -12.86
N ALA A 119 -2.13 11.08 -13.38
CA ALA A 119 -3.33 10.91 -12.56
C ALA A 119 -3.22 9.63 -11.71
N ILE A 120 -3.93 9.56 -10.57
CA ILE A 120 -3.95 8.36 -9.72
C ILE A 120 -4.33 7.14 -10.57
N PRO A 121 -3.52 6.07 -10.59
CA PRO A 121 -3.77 4.92 -11.45
C PRO A 121 -5.04 4.19 -11.01
N ALA A 122 -5.77 3.62 -11.98
CA ALA A 122 -6.88 2.73 -11.67
C ALA A 122 -6.36 1.48 -10.92
N GLY A 123 -7.09 1.05 -9.88
CA GLY A 123 -6.73 -0.11 -9.09
C GLY A 123 -7.42 -0.13 -7.73
N SER A 124 -7.60 -1.33 -7.19
CA SER A 124 -8.25 -1.53 -5.90
C SER A 124 -7.83 -2.81 -5.17
N ASP A 125 -8.13 -2.85 -3.88
CA ASP A 125 -8.08 -4.03 -3.05
C ASP A 125 -9.50 -4.46 -2.73
N VAL A 126 -9.92 -5.61 -3.26
CA VAL A 126 -11.20 -6.24 -2.91
C VAL A 126 -10.97 -7.16 -1.72
N PHE A 127 -11.79 -7.00 -0.68
CA PHE A 127 -11.69 -7.78 0.54
C PHE A 127 -12.61 -9.00 0.51
N PRO A 128 -12.26 -10.10 1.21
CA PRO A 128 -13.16 -11.24 1.34
C PRO A 128 -14.51 -10.83 1.93
N PRO A 129 -15.63 -11.50 1.57
CA PRO A 129 -16.92 -11.15 2.13
C PRO A 129 -16.93 -11.18 3.66
N GLY A 130 -17.60 -10.21 4.30
CA GLY A 130 -17.79 -10.18 5.75
C GLY A 130 -16.58 -9.72 6.58
N ILE A 131 -15.68 -8.90 6.01
CA ILE A 131 -14.71 -8.16 6.82
C ILE A 131 -15.45 -7.14 7.69
N LEU A 132 -15.49 -7.37 8.99
CA LEU A 132 -16.17 -6.55 9.97
C LEU A 132 -15.26 -5.40 10.41
N ALA A 133 -15.78 -4.18 10.35
CA ALA A 133 -15.14 -2.98 10.85
C ALA A 133 -16.06 -2.22 11.81
N VAL A 134 -15.44 -1.44 12.68
CA VAL A 134 -16.11 -0.51 13.61
C VAL A 134 -15.65 0.90 13.26
N ALA A 135 -16.59 1.84 13.19
CA ALA A 135 -16.27 3.25 13.00
C ALA A 135 -15.70 3.86 14.30
N ASN A 136 -14.52 4.47 14.23
CA ASN A 136 -13.91 5.18 15.35
C ASN A 136 -14.23 6.69 15.35
N SER A 137 -14.80 7.18 14.24
CA SER A 137 -15.37 8.52 14.05
C SER A 137 -16.73 8.40 13.34
N ASP A 138 -17.43 9.53 13.20
CA ASP A 138 -18.53 9.61 12.23
C ASP A 138 -17.97 9.45 10.81
N LEU A 139 -18.67 8.71 9.95
CA LEU A 139 -18.29 8.50 8.55
C LEU A 139 -19.46 8.87 7.63
N THR A 140 -19.19 9.69 6.63
CA THR A 140 -20.16 10.05 5.59
C THR A 140 -20.12 9.02 4.47
N LEU A 141 -21.29 8.52 4.12
CA LEU A 141 -21.54 7.48 3.12
C LEU A 141 -22.33 8.04 1.95
N PHE A 142 -21.99 7.60 0.75
CA PHE A 142 -22.59 8.01 -0.51
C PHE A 142 -23.08 6.77 -1.30
N PRO A 143 -24.22 6.83 -2.00
CA PRO A 143 -24.73 5.72 -2.83
C PRO A 143 -23.83 5.37 -4.02
N SER A 144 -23.03 6.32 -4.48
CA SER A 144 -22.06 6.14 -5.56
C SER A 144 -20.70 6.71 -5.16
N LYS A 145 -19.65 6.39 -5.91
CA LYS A 145 -18.28 6.86 -5.67
C LYS A 145 -18.11 8.34 -6.08
N LYS A 146 -18.87 9.21 -5.43
CA LYS A 146 -18.93 10.65 -5.66
C LYS A 146 -19.48 11.33 -4.41
N ILE A 147 -18.97 12.52 -4.10
CA ILE A 147 -19.55 13.36 -3.06
C ILE A 147 -20.89 13.91 -3.57
N ASP A 148 -21.98 13.55 -2.89
CA ASP A 148 -23.31 14.06 -3.13
C ASP A 148 -23.94 14.46 -1.79
N ALA A 149 -23.83 15.75 -1.44
CA ALA A 149 -24.31 16.27 -0.17
C ALA A 149 -25.84 16.16 0.00
N LYS A 150 -26.61 16.00 -1.09
CA LYS A 150 -28.07 15.81 -1.05
C LYS A 150 -28.44 14.36 -0.74
N ASN A 151 -27.62 13.41 -1.19
CA ASN A 151 -27.85 11.98 -1.04
C ASN A 151 -26.71 11.33 -0.25
N GLN A 152 -26.55 11.73 1.01
CA GLN A 152 -25.56 11.15 1.92
C GLN A 152 -26.22 10.59 3.18
N LEU A 153 -25.56 9.60 3.77
CA LEU A 153 -25.90 9.03 5.08
C LEU A 153 -24.69 9.18 5.99
N THR A 154 -24.89 9.44 7.28
CA THR A 154 -23.79 9.40 8.26
C THR A 154 -23.96 8.19 9.16
N ILE A 155 -22.93 7.34 9.26
CA ILE A 155 -22.83 6.35 10.33
C ILE A 155 -22.05 6.95 11.49
N LYS A 156 -22.53 6.73 12.72
CA LYS A 156 -21.93 7.30 13.93
C LYS A 156 -20.74 6.49 14.39
N LYS A 157 -19.83 7.12 15.14
CA LYS A 157 -18.81 6.40 15.91
C LYS A 157 -19.43 5.22 16.67
N GLY A 158 -18.76 4.07 16.65
CA GLY A 158 -19.22 2.81 17.23
C GLY A 158 -20.05 1.94 16.28
N THR A 159 -20.52 2.50 15.15
CA THR A 159 -21.31 1.72 14.17
C THR A 159 -20.45 0.64 13.53
N THR A 160 -21.02 -0.56 13.40
CA THR A 160 -20.40 -1.67 12.68
C THR A 160 -20.84 -1.69 11.22
N PHE A 161 -19.93 -2.12 10.34
CA PHE A 161 -20.20 -2.27 8.92
C PHE A 161 -19.23 -3.30 8.31
N TYR A 162 -19.49 -3.71 7.07
CA TYR A 162 -18.60 -4.60 6.35
C TYR A 162 -17.76 -3.87 5.31
N LEU A 163 -16.44 -3.99 5.38
CA LEU A 163 -15.53 -3.50 4.35
C LEU A 163 -15.57 -4.41 3.12
N LEU A 164 -15.65 -3.80 1.94
CA LEU A 164 -15.74 -4.53 0.67
C LEU A 164 -14.54 -4.25 -0.23
N GLU A 165 -14.15 -2.98 -0.38
CA GLU A 165 -13.11 -2.59 -1.33
C GLU A 165 -12.43 -1.29 -0.92
N LYS A 166 -11.13 -1.14 -1.22
CA LYS A 166 -10.43 0.16 -1.21
C LYS A 166 -9.82 0.44 -2.58
N THR A 167 -10.14 1.57 -3.18
CA THR A 167 -9.57 2.02 -4.46
C THR A 167 -8.34 2.91 -4.26
N ASN A 168 -7.50 3.07 -5.30
CA ASN A 168 -6.24 3.83 -5.21
C ASN A 168 -6.44 5.31 -4.83
N ASP A 169 -7.54 5.92 -5.23
CA ASP A 169 -7.97 7.28 -4.84
C ASP A 169 -8.64 7.34 -3.44
N TYR A 170 -8.43 6.29 -2.63
CA TYR A 170 -8.83 6.18 -1.22
C TYR A 170 -10.33 6.17 -0.95
N TRP A 171 -11.15 5.97 -1.98
CA TRP A 171 -12.54 5.61 -1.79
C TRP A 171 -12.66 4.17 -1.30
N VAL A 172 -13.49 3.99 -0.28
CA VAL A 172 -13.79 2.71 0.35
C VAL A 172 -15.23 2.33 0.06
N LYS A 173 -15.44 1.14 -0.49
CA LYS A 173 -16.76 0.52 -0.62
C LYS A 173 -17.05 -0.29 0.64
N LEU A 174 -18.26 -0.15 1.16
CA LEU A 174 -18.71 -0.85 2.36
C LEU A 174 -20.18 -1.26 2.28
N LYS A 175 -20.59 -2.21 3.11
CA LYS A 175 -21.98 -2.63 3.29
C LYS A 175 -22.47 -2.25 4.69
N TYR A 176 -23.58 -1.54 4.74
CA TYR A 176 -24.28 -1.13 5.96
C TYR A 176 -25.78 -1.31 5.76
N ASN A 177 -26.48 -1.91 6.74
CA ASN A 177 -27.92 -2.23 6.66
C ASN A 177 -28.32 -2.91 5.34
N ASN A 178 -27.54 -3.92 4.94
CA ASN A 178 -27.69 -4.68 3.69
C ASN A 178 -27.57 -3.89 2.38
N LYS A 179 -27.18 -2.61 2.42
CA LYS A 179 -26.94 -1.78 1.24
C LYS A 179 -25.46 -1.44 1.10
N GLU A 180 -25.01 -1.27 -0.13
CA GLU A 180 -23.65 -0.86 -0.44
C GLU A 180 -23.54 0.66 -0.53
N TYR A 181 -22.43 1.18 -0.02
CA TYR A 181 -22.10 2.60 -0.03
C TYR A 181 -20.62 2.79 -0.32
N TRP A 182 -20.28 4.03 -0.64
CA TRP A 182 -18.92 4.53 -0.81
C TRP A 182 -18.62 5.59 0.23
N THR A 183 -17.38 5.64 0.72
CA THR A 183 -16.90 6.72 1.59
C THR A 183 -15.47 7.11 1.26
N ASN A 184 -15.15 8.38 1.39
CA ASN A 184 -13.80 8.92 1.37
C ASN A 184 -13.41 9.56 2.72
N SER A 185 -14.18 9.26 3.78
CA SER A 185 -13.96 9.77 5.13
C SER A 185 -12.72 9.17 5.79
N ILE A 186 -12.36 7.93 5.42
CA ILE A 186 -11.25 7.18 6.03
C ILE A 186 -9.92 7.67 5.47
N LYS A 187 -9.05 8.19 6.34
CA LYS A 187 -7.69 8.62 5.97
C LYS A 187 -6.68 7.55 6.37
N PHE A 188 -6.03 6.92 5.39
CA PHE A 188 -5.20 5.73 5.64
C PHE A 188 -3.86 6.05 6.32
N GLU A 189 -3.39 7.29 6.23
CA GLU A 189 -2.25 7.80 6.99
C GLU A 189 -2.49 7.79 8.51
N SER A 190 -3.76 7.79 8.93
CA SER A 190 -4.17 7.78 10.34
C SER A 190 -5.46 6.97 10.54
N TYR A 191 -5.58 5.82 9.85
CA TYR A 191 -6.85 5.07 9.75
C TYR A 191 -7.45 4.72 11.12
N ARG A 192 -6.62 4.57 12.15
CA ARG A 192 -7.02 4.26 13.53
C ARG A 192 -8.00 5.27 14.11
N ASN A 193 -7.97 6.52 13.63
CA ASN A 193 -8.93 7.56 14.03
C ASN A 193 -10.32 7.36 13.41
N TYR A 194 -10.42 6.57 12.33
CA TYR A 194 -11.62 6.42 11.52
C TYR A 194 -12.24 5.04 11.64
N ILE A 195 -11.41 3.99 11.68
CA ILE A 195 -11.87 2.60 11.68
C ILE A 195 -10.95 1.68 12.50
N SER A 196 -11.54 0.58 12.99
CA SER A 196 -10.83 -0.62 13.45
C SER A 196 -11.43 -1.85 12.80
N VAL A 197 -10.60 -2.62 12.09
CA VAL A 197 -10.99 -3.85 11.38
C VAL A 197 -10.71 -5.05 12.26
N LYS A 198 -11.71 -5.92 12.40
CA LYS A 198 -11.69 -6.98 13.41
C LYS A 198 -11.13 -8.29 12.89
N ASN A 199 -11.33 -8.60 11.60
CA ASN A 199 -11.15 -9.95 11.08
C ASN A 199 -10.42 -10.04 9.73
N LEU A 200 -9.63 -9.02 9.38
CA LEU A 200 -8.84 -8.99 8.14
C LEU A 200 -7.39 -9.40 8.41
N GLY A 201 -6.96 -10.46 7.73
CA GLY A 201 -5.56 -10.86 7.67
C GLY A 201 -5.04 -10.85 6.22
N ARG A 202 -3.72 -10.81 6.09
CA ARG A 202 -3.02 -10.96 4.81
C ARG A 202 -1.88 -11.96 4.93
N VAL A 203 -1.78 -12.85 3.95
CA VAL A 203 -0.73 -13.86 3.89
C VAL A 203 0.64 -13.23 3.63
N THR A 204 1.65 -13.61 4.41
CA THR A 204 3.04 -13.14 4.26
C THR A 204 3.96 -14.16 3.60
N ALA A 205 3.65 -15.46 3.70
CA ALA A 205 4.37 -16.54 3.04
C ALA A 205 4.11 -16.59 1.53
N THR A 206 5.08 -17.11 0.75
CA THR A 206 4.94 -17.33 -0.71
C THR A 206 3.79 -18.29 -1.02
N ALA A 207 3.68 -19.36 -0.24
CA ALA A 207 2.55 -20.28 -0.21
C ALA A 207 2.24 -20.67 1.24
N LEU A 208 0.97 -20.58 1.63
CA LEU A 208 0.50 -20.94 2.98
C LEU A 208 -0.53 -22.06 2.90
N ASN A 209 -0.21 -23.21 3.48
CA ASN A 209 -1.12 -24.35 3.52
C ASN A 209 -2.35 -24.07 4.40
N ILE A 210 -3.52 -24.41 3.88
CA ILE A 210 -4.78 -24.46 4.63
C ILE A 210 -4.97 -25.90 5.09
N ARG A 211 -5.22 -26.10 6.39
CA ARG A 211 -5.39 -27.43 6.99
C ARG A 211 -6.78 -27.64 7.54
N ALA A 212 -7.18 -28.90 7.65
CA ALA A 212 -8.47 -29.28 8.22
C ALA A 212 -8.60 -28.96 9.72
N GLY A 213 -7.48 -28.82 10.44
CA GLY A 213 -7.43 -28.48 11.86
C GLY A 213 -6.18 -27.67 12.24
N ALA A 214 -6.15 -27.20 13.49
CA ALA A 214 -5.17 -26.28 14.04
C ALA A 214 -3.80 -26.94 14.38
N SER A 215 -3.23 -27.72 13.45
CA SER A 215 -1.95 -28.39 13.62
C SER A 215 -1.38 -28.86 12.28
N THR A 216 -0.05 -29.00 12.19
CA THR A 216 0.65 -29.58 11.03
C THR A 216 0.33 -31.05 10.79
N ASN A 217 -0.26 -31.75 11.76
CA ASN A 217 -0.66 -33.15 11.64
C ASN A 217 -2.00 -33.32 10.90
N HIS A 218 -2.79 -32.25 10.75
CA HIS A 218 -4.03 -32.31 9.98
C HIS A 218 -3.76 -32.23 8.47
N PRO A 219 -4.59 -32.90 7.64
CA PRO A 219 -4.42 -32.89 6.19
C PRO A 219 -4.53 -31.47 5.62
N ILE A 220 -3.78 -31.22 4.55
CA ILE A 220 -3.85 -30.01 3.75
C ILE A 220 -5.11 -30.08 2.89
N ILE A 221 -5.94 -29.04 2.95
CA ILE A 221 -7.21 -28.92 2.21
C ILE A 221 -7.20 -27.76 1.20
N GLY A 222 -6.06 -27.09 1.05
CA GLY A 222 -5.86 -26.00 0.10
C GLY A 222 -4.59 -25.21 0.40
N SER A 223 -4.38 -24.13 -0.35
CA SER A 223 -3.26 -23.21 -0.14
C SER A 223 -3.66 -21.78 -0.49
N LEU A 224 -3.07 -20.81 0.21
CA LEU A 224 -3.19 -19.38 -0.08
C LEU A 224 -1.87 -18.86 -0.66
N LYS A 225 -1.97 -17.86 -1.52
CA LYS A 225 -0.80 -17.19 -2.11
C LYS A 225 -0.36 -16.01 -1.26
N GLN A 226 0.89 -15.58 -1.44
CA GLN A 226 1.39 -14.37 -0.80
C GLN A 226 0.48 -13.17 -1.08
N ASN A 227 0.24 -12.39 -0.04
CA ASN A 227 -0.60 -11.20 -0.05
C ASN A 227 -2.10 -11.41 -0.29
N GLU A 228 -2.56 -12.66 -0.36
CA GLU A 228 -3.99 -12.95 -0.36
C GLU A 228 -4.62 -12.47 0.96
N TYR A 229 -5.78 -11.83 0.85
CA TYR A 229 -6.55 -11.41 2.01
C TYR A 229 -7.39 -12.57 2.52
N ILE A 230 -7.45 -12.72 3.84
CA ILE A 230 -8.28 -13.72 4.51
C ILE A 230 -9.22 -13.07 5.51
N ARG A 231 -10.39 -13.70 5.67
CA ARG A 231 -11.29 -13.45 6.79
C ARG A 231 -11.09 -14.54 7.83
N SER A 232 -10.72 -14.16 9.05
CA SER A 232 -10.77 -15.06 10.20
C SER A 232 -11.86 -14.61 11.17
N PRO A 233 -12.87 -15.44 11.48
CA PRO A 233 -13.97 -15.06 12.37
C PRO A 233 -13.51 -14.80 13.82
N SER A 234 -12.26 -15.12 14.16
CA SER A 234 -11.73 -15.06 15.52
C SER A 234 -10.37 -14.35 15.53
N ILE A 235 -10.37 -13.04 15.26
CA ILE A 235 -9.20 -12.17 15.43
C ILE A 235 -9.53 -11.09 16.49
N PRO A 236 -8.66 -10.88 17.51
CA PRO A 236 -7.51 -11.72 17.83
C PRO A 236 -8.00 -13.14 18.17
N PRO A 237 -7.17 -14.19 17.95
CA PRO A 237 -7.54 -15.53 18.36
C PRO A 237 -7.94 -15.48 19.83
N GLU A 238 -9.08 -16.07 20.19
CA GLU A 238 -9.23 -16.52 21.57
C GLU A 238 -8.01 -17.40 21.84
N LYS A 239 -7.19 -17.01 22.82
CA LYS A 239 -6.03 -17.79 23.26
C LYS A 239 -6.57 -19.08 23.88
N SER A 240 -6.97 -20.04 23.05
CA SER A 240 -7.20 -21.40 23.49
C SER A 240 -5.82 -22.05 23.62
N PRO A 241 -5.44 -22.56 24.80
CA PRO A 241 -4.18 -23.29 24.96
C PRO A 241 -4.08 -24.50 24.02
N LYS A 242 -5.20 -24.96 23.44
CA LYS A 242 -5.26 -26.09 22.51
C LYS A 242 -4.92 -25.75 21.06
N SER A 243 -5.00 -24.49 20.62
CA SER A 243 -4.87 -24.14 19.19
C SER A 243 -3.53 -23.49 18.79
N GLY A 244 -2.65 -23.19 19.74
CA GLY A 244 -1.38 -22.49 19.43
C GLY A 244 -1.58 -21.21 18.60
N ASN A 245 -0.61 -20.87 17.75
CA ASN A 245 -0.71 -19.76 16.81
C ASN A 245 -1.37 -20.19 15.48
N TRP A 246 -2.63 -20.62 15.52
CA TRP A 246 -3.40 -20.97 14.33
C TRP A 246 -4.66 -20.12 14.20
N TYR A 247 -4.96 -19.66 12.99
CA TYR A 247 -6.18 -18.93 12.67
C TYR A 247 -7.13 -19.80 11.87
N GLN A 248 -8.37 -19.92 12.36
CA GLN A 248 -9.45 -20.43 11.54
C GLN A 248 -9.79 -19.37 10.48
N ILE A 249 -9.97 -19.78 9.24
CA ILE A 249 -10.35 -18.91 8.14
C ILE A 249 -11.62 -19.43 7.48
N VAL A 250 -12.35 -18.52 6.82
CA VAL A 250 -13.50 -18.91 6.00
C VAL A 250 -13.12 -18.85 4.53
N LEU A 251 -13.28 -19.99 3.86
CA LEU A 251 -13.04 -20.18 2.44
C LEU A 251 -14.31 -19.86 1.63
N ALA A 252 -14.17 -19.90 0.30
CA ALA A 252 -15.31 -19.85 -0.62
C ALA A 252 -16.37 -20.90 -0.26
N GLY A 253 -17.64 -20.54 -0.38
CA GLY A 253 -18.77 -21.41 -0.03
C GLY A 253 -18.95 -21.64 1.48
N GLY A 254 -18.28 -20.88 2.35
CA GLY A 254 -18.47 -20.94 3.80
C GLY A 254 -17.71 -22.06 4.52
N LYS A 255 -16.93 -22.87 3.80
CA LYS A 255 -16.05 -23.89 4.40
C LYS A 255 -15.02 -23.25 5.33
N LYS A 256 -14.67 -23.97 6.40
CA LYS A 256 -13.67 -23.52 7.36
C LYS A 256 -12.36 -24.29 7.15
N GLY A 257 -11.24 -23.60 7.38
CA GLY A 257 -9.91 -24.19 7.38
C GLY A 257 -9.02 -23.47 8.39
N TRP A 258 -7.81 -23.96 8.56
CA TRP A 258 -6.85 -23.42 9.52
C TRP A 258 -5.51 -23.10 8.87
N VAL A 259 -4.92 -21.97 9.24
CA VAL A 259 -3.59 -21.55 8.78
C VAL A 259 -2.72 -21.17 9.97
N SER A 260 -1.40 -21.32 9.87
CA SER A 260 -0.50 -20.81 10.90
C SER A 260 -0.56 -19.27 10.91
N GLY A 261 -0.75 -18.70 12.09
CA GLY A 261 -0.76 -17.27 12.33
C GLY A 261 0.62 -16.62 12.13
N ASP A 262 1.72 -17.39 12.15
CA ASP A 262 3.07 -16.87 11.89
C ASP A 262 3.19 -16.28 10.49
N TYR A 263 2.35 -16.75 9.56
CA TYR A 263 2.32 -16.34 8.16
C TYR A 263 1.15 -15.42 7.82
N VAL A 264 0.53 -14.80 8.83
CA VAL A 264 -0.59 -13.87 8.66
C VAL A 264 -0.26 -12.54 9.33
N LYS A 265 -0.30 -11.47 8.55
CA LYS A 265 -0.28 -10.11 9.07
C LYS A 265 -1.71 -9.61 9.23
N LEU A 266 -2.05 -9.16 10.43
CA LEU A 266 -3.33 -8.50 10.70
C LEU A 266 -3.30 -7.09 10.11
N GLU A 267 -4.36 -6.71 9.42
CA GLU A 267 -4.43 -5.45 8.69
C GLU A 267 -5.54 -4.55 9.25
N LEU A 268 -5.25 -3.25 9.38
CA LEU A 268 -6.18 -2.21 9.85
C LEU A 268 -6.81 -2.44 11.24
N GLN A 269 -6.14 -3.15 12.14
CA GLN A 269 -6.60 -3.32 13.53
C GLN A 269 -6.50 -2.02 14.31
#